data_AF-A0A946BUS5-F1
#
_entry.id   AF-A0A946BUS5-F1
#
_cell.length_a   1.000
_cell.length_b   1.000
_cell.length_c   1.000
_cell.angle_alpha   90.00
_cell.angle_beta   90.00
_cell.angle_gamma   90.00
#
_symmetry.space_group_name_H-M   'P 1'
#
loop_
_entity.id
_entity.type
_entity.pdbx_description
1 polymer ?
#
loop_
_entity_poly.entity_id
_entity_poly.type
_entity_poly.pdbx_seq_one_letter_code
_entity_poly.pdbx_strand_id
1 'polypeptide(L)'
;FHPPTVYFPLIVKGALMIEPTETESKETLDSFIETMQAIAKKGQEDAESFHDAPRLSKVSRPDEAQAARNPKLRWVTNATDS
;
A
#
# COMPACT_ATOMS: atom_id res chain seq x y z
N PHE A 1 -8.35 -0.35 -4.08
CA PHE A 1 -7.28 -0.71 -5.03
C PHE A 1 -6.06 -1.17 -4.28
N HIS A 2 -5.40 -2.24 -4.76
CA HIS A 2 -4.05 -2.54 -4.31
C HIS A 2 -3.09 -1.47 -4.85
N PRO A 3 -2.05 -1.07 -4.09
CA PRO A 3 -1.08 -0.11 -4.59
C PRO A 3 -0.33 -0.70 -5.79
N PRO A 4 -0.04 0.11 -6.83
CA PRO A 4 0.83 -0.30 -7.93
C PRO A 4 2.28 -0.43 -7.44
N THR A 5 3.20 -0.81 -8.33
CA THR A 5 4.63 -0.87 -7.99
C THR A 5 5.13 0.52 -7.61
N VAL A 6 5.71 0.65 -6.42
CA VAL A 6 6.24 1.90 -5.88
C VAL A 6 7.76 1.93 -5.97
N TYR A 7 8.33 3.13 -6.10
CA TYR A 7 9.79 3.38 -6.16
C TYR A 7 10.50 2.72 -7.35
N PHE A 8 9.78 2.49 -8.45
CA PHE A 8 10.35 1.98 -9.69
C PHE A 8 9.74 2.72 -10.90
N PRO A 9 10.51 3.01 -11.97
CA PRO A 9 11.94 2.79 -12.10
C PRO A 9 12.75 3.73 -11.19
N LEU A 10 13.91 3.25 -10.72
CA LEU A 10 14.73 3.96 -9.70
C LEU A 10 15.24 5.33 -10.14
N ILE A 11 15.25 5.60 -11.45
CA ILE A 11 15.66 6.89 -12.03
C ILE A 11 14.61 8.01 -11.84
N VAL A 12 13.39 7.67 -11.41
CA VAL A 12 12.32 8.62 -11.13
C VAL A 12 12.00 8.61 -9.64
N LYS A 13 12.28 9.71 -8.95
CA LYS A 13 12.07 9.83 -7.50
C LYS A 13 10.58 9.75 -7.17
N GLY A 14 10.23 8.89 -6.21
CA GLY A 14 8.84 8.72 -5.76
C GLY A 14 7.90 8.14 -6.82
N ALA A 15 8.43 7.43 -7.81
CA ALA A 15 7.65 6.89 -8.91
C ALA A 15 6.61 5.86 -8.46
N LEU A 16 5.46 5.88 -9.16
CA LEU A 16 4.48 4.81 -9.18
C LEU A 16 4.47 4.25 -10.61
N MET A 17 4.74 2.96 -10.77
CA MET A 17 4.64 2.26 -12.04
C MET A 17 3.33 1.46 -12.09
N ILE A 18 2.41 1.92 -12.93
CA ILE A 18 1.07 1.35 -13.09
C ILE A 18 1.05 0.47 -14.34
N GLU A 19 0.65 -0.78 -14.17
CA GLU A 19 0.46 -1.75 -15.25
C GLU A 19 -0.94 -2.34 -15.13
N PRO A 20 -1.95 -1.81 -15.86
CA PRO A 20 -3.20 -2.53 -16.03
C PRO A 20 -2.99 -3.66 -17.04
N THR A 21 -3.39 -4.87 -16.67
CA THR A 21 -3.40 -6.00 -17.61
C THR A 21 -4.58 -5.85 -18.57
N GLU A 22 -4.53 -6.58 -19.69
CA GLU A 22 -5.56 -6.57 -20.74
C GLU A 22 -6.94 -7.06 -20.26
N THR A 23 -6.99 -7.72 -19.10
CA THR A 23 -8.22 -8.24 -18.49
C THR A 23 -9.02 -7.19 -17.74
N GLU A 24 -8.42 -6.03 -17.43
CA GLU A 24 -9.12 -4.97 -16.72
C GLU A 24 -10.14 -4.26 -17.61
N SER A 25 -11.36 -4.06 -17.09
CA SER A 25 -12.41 -3.38 -17.82
C SER A 25 -12.17 -1.86 -17.83
N LYS A 26 -12.78 -1.17 -18.81
CA LYS A 26 -12.69 0.29 -18.89
C LYS A 26 -13.21 0.95 -17.61
N GLU A 27 -14.29 0.43 -17.04
CA GLU A 27 -14.91 0.95 -15.82
C GLU A 27 -13.96 0.84 -14.62
N THR A 28 -13.20 -0.26 -14.50
CA THR A 28 -12.18 -0.40 -13.47
C THR A 28 -11.06 0.63 -13.64
N LEU A 29 -10.60 0.86 -14.88
CA LEU A 29 -9.57 1.85 -15.17
C LEU A 29 -10.05 3.28 -14.88
N ASP A 30 -11.28 3.62 -15.26
CA ASP A 30 -11.88 4.91 -14.97
C ASP A 30 -11.96 5.13 -13.45
N SER A 31 -12.43 4.14 -12.70
CA SER A 31 -12.52 4.21 -11.23
C SER A 31 -11.14 4.36 -10.56
N PHE A 32 -10.11 3.70 -11.10
CA PHE A 32 -8.75 3.88 -10.64
C PHE A 32 -8.24 5.31 -10.90
N ILE A 33 -8.47 5.86 -12.10
CA ILE A 33 -8.10 7.24 -12.46
C ILE A 33 -8.79 8.26 -11.55
N GLU A 34 -10.10 8.12 -11.34
CA GLU A 34 -10.88 8.98 -10.44
C GLU A 34 -10.32 8.95 -9.01
N THR A 35 -9.99 7.76 -8.53
CA THR A 35 -9.39 7.59 -7.20
C THR A 35 -8.03 8.29 -7.10
N MET A 36 -7.17 8.15 -8.13
CA MET A 36 -5.87 8.82 -8.14
C MET A 36 -6.00 10.36 -8.19
N GLN A 37 -6.97 10.88 -8.94
CA GLN A 37 -7.29 12.31 -8.96
C GLN A 37 -7.76 12.81 -7.58
N ALA A 38 -8.62 12.04 -6.91
CA ALA A 38 -9.08 12.37 -5.57
C ALA A 38 -7.92 12.36 -4.55
N ILE A 39 -7.00 11.39 -4.64
CA ILE A 39 -5.79 11.32 -3.81
C ILE A 39 -4.91 12.55 -4.06
N ALA A 40 -4.67 12.92 -5.33
CA ALA A 40 -3.86 14.08 -5.68
C ALA A 40 -4.47 15.38 -5.13
N LYS A 41 -5.78 15.55 -5.25
CA LYS A 41 -6.51 16.69 -4.67
C LYS A 41 -6.35 16.71 -3.14
N LYS A 42 -6.59 15.58 -2.47
CA LYS A 42 -6.45 15.49 -1.01
C LYS A 42 -5.01 15.74 -0.56
N GLY A 43 -4.00 15.35 -1.33
CA GLY A 43 -2.59 15.67 -1.06
C GLY A 43 -2.29 17.16 -1.08
N GLN A 44 -3.05 17.94 -1.84
CA GLN A 44 -2.92 19.40 -1.86
C GLN A 44 -3.68 20.06 -0.70
N GLU A 45 -4.81 19.47 -0.28
CA GLU A 45 -5.70 20.04 0.74
C GLU A 45 -5.36 19.61 2.18
N ASP A 46 -4.96 18.35 2.39
CA ASP A 46 -4.76 17.70 3.70
C ASP A 46 -3.80 16.49 3.58
N ALA A 47 -2.52 16.78 3.35
CA ALA A 47 -1.47 15.77 3.21
C ALA A 47 -1.25 14.96 4.51
N GLU A 48 -1.37 15.59 5.68
CA GLU A 48 -1.09 14.95 6.97
C GLU A 48 -2.00 13.74 7.23
N SER A 49 -3.25 13.80 6.75
CA SER A 49 -4.19 12.70 6.89
C SER A 49 -3.75 11.37 6.27
N PHE A 50 -2.75 11.35 5.39
CA PHE A 50 -2.20 10.11 4.81
C PHE A 50 -1.31 9.32 5.78
N HIS A 51 -0.80 9.94 6.84
CA HIS A 51 0.03 9.24 7.84
C HIS A 51 -0.74 8.15 8.58
N ASP A 52 -2.04 8.35 8.76
CA ASP A 52 -2.94 7.39 9.42
C ASP A 52 -3.44 6.28 8.48
N ALA A 53 -3.08 6.32 7.19
CA ALA A 53 -3.51 5.30 6.24
C ALA A 53 -2.63 4.04 6.34
N PRO A 54 -3.20 2.83 6.15
CA PRO A 54 -4.62 2.52 5.97
C PRO A 54 -5.42 2.43 7.28
N ARG A 55 -6.68 2.91 7.29
CA ARG A 55 -7.56 2.91 8.50
C ARG A 55 -8.51 1.72 8.61
N LEU A 56 -8.84 1.08 7.49
CA LEU A 56 -9.89 0.02 7.42
C LEU A 56 -9.33 -1.38 7.18
N SER A 57 -8.02 -1.52 6.91
CA SER A 57 -7.41 -2.83 6.69
C SER A 57 -7.35 -3.62 7.98
N LYS A 58 -7.48 -4.97 7.88
CA LYS A 58 -7.40 -5.88 9.04
C LYS A 58 -6.09 -5.75 9.83
N VAL A 59 -5.03 -5.29 9.18
CA VAL A 59 -3.71 -5.06 9.75
C VAL A 59 -3.28 -3.63 9.39
N SER A 60 -2.69 -2.91 10.34
CA SER A 60 -2.12 -1.58 10.14
C SER A 60 -0.71 -1.65 9.55
N ARG A 61 -0.04 -0.50 9.40
CA ARG A 61 1.34 -0.45 8.88
C ARG A 61 2.28 -1.27 9.78
N PRO A 62 2.97 -2.30 9.26
CA PRO A 62 3.89 -3.11 10.04
C PRO A 62 5.14 -2.32 10.45
N ASP A 63 5.70 -2.64 11.62
CA ASP A 63 7.00 -2.11 12.05
C ASP A 63 8.12 -2.90 11.36
N GLU A 64 8.48 -2.45 10.16
CA GLU A 64 9.52 -3.07 9.33
C GLU A 64 10.90 -2.99 9.99
N ALA A 65 11.19 -1.94 10.75
CA ALA A 65 12.47 -1.77 11.43
C ALA A 65 12.64 -2.83 12.53
N GLN A 66 11.59 -3.04 13.33
CA GLN A 66 11.58 -4.08 14.35
C GLN A 66 11.61 -5.48 13.72
N ALA A 67 10.86 -5.71 12.65
CA ALA A 67 10.85 -6.99 11.95
C ALA A 67 12.24 -7.33 11.35
N ALA A 68 12.95 -6.34 10.81
CA ALA A 68 14.30 -6.51 10.28
C ALA A 68 15.35 -6.77 11.38
N ARG A 69 15.20 -6.12 12.54
CA ARG A 69 16.11 -6.28 13.69
C ARG A 69 15.86 -7.56 14.49
N ASN A 70 14.61 -8.00 14.59
CA ASN A 70 14.18 -9.15 15.40
C ASN A 70 13.24 -10.08 14.61
N PRO A 71 13.73 -10.75 13.57
CA PRO A 71 12.88 -11.50 12.66
C PRO A 71 12.33 -12.79 13.30
N LYS A 72 11.00 -12.96 13.28
CA LYS A 72 10.33 -14.22 13.65
C LYS A 72 10.12 -15.08 12.41
N LEU A 73 11.09 -15.95 12.12
CA LEU A 73 11.16 -16.70 10.86
C LEU A 73 10.41 -18.05 10.86
N ARG A 74 9.99 -18.52 12.02
CA ARG A 74 9.23 -19.77 12.16
C ARG A 74 8.08 -19.59 13.14
N TRP A 75 7.01 -20.34 12.89
CA TRP A 75 5.96 -20.51 13.88
C TRP A 75 6.48 -21.31 15.07
N VAL A 76 6.10 -20.91 16.28
CA VAL A 76 6.40 -21.63 17.51
C VAL A 76 5.10 -21.81 18.26
N THR A 77 4.62 -23.05 18.34
CA THR A 77 3.49 -23.40 19.22
C THR A 77 3.99 -23.44 20.65
N ASN A 78 3.47 -22.56 21.52
CA ASN A 78 3.67 -22.74 22.95
C ASN A 78 2.75 -23.86 23.42
N ALA A 79 3.26 -24.79 24.23
CA ALA A 79 2.58 -26.02 24.66
C ALA A 79 1.42 -25.78 25.67
N THR A 80 0.71 -24.66 25.57
CA THR A 80 -0.37 -24.26 26.49
C THR A 80 -1.64 -23.79 25.81
N ASP A 81 -1.70 -23.77 24.47
CA ASP A 81 -2.94 -23.56 23.72
C ASP A 81 -3.59 -24.91 23.42
N SER A 82 -4.30 -25.46 24.41
CA SER A 82 -5.26 -26.57 24.27
C SER A 82 -6.56 -26.24 24.97
#